data_AF-A0A928FGA4-F1
#
_entry.id   AF-A0A928FGA4-F1
#
_cell.length_a   1.000
_cell.length_b   1.000
_cell.length_c   1.000
_cell.angle_alpha   90.00
_cell.angle_beta   90.00
_cell.angle_gamma   90.00
#
_symmetry.space_group_name_H-M   'P 1'
#
loop_
_entity.id
_entity.type
_entity.pdbx_description
1 polymer ?
#
loop_
_entity_poly.entity_id
_entity_poly.type
_entity_poly.pdbx_seq_one_letter_code
_entity_poly.pdbx_strand_id
1 'polypeptide(L)' 'MKKVKILLSARTQPTAYIDALEGVGAAAVWQYPPTFGDEYDGLVLCGGADIDPTRYGEEINGSVGIDA' A
#
# COMPACT_ATOMS: atom_id res chain seq x y z
N MET A 1 4.17 -16.45 20.54
CA MET A 1 4.88 -15.55 19.61
C MET A 1 3.94 -14.41 19.22
N LYS A 2 4.42 -13.16 19.18
CA LYS A 2 3.65 -12.04 18.61
C LYS A 2 3.50 -12.29 17.10
N LYS A 3 2.28 -12.17 16.57
CA LYS A 3 2.05 -12.22 15.12
C LYS A 3 2.51 -10.88 14.53
N VAL A 4 3.41 -10.91 13.54
CA VAL A 4 3.91 -9.70 12.87
C VAL A 4 2.73 -8.99 12.19
N LYS A 5 2.48 -7.73 12.53
CA LYS A 5 1.36 -6.95 12.00
C LYS A 5 1.85 -6.00 10.92
N ILE A 6 1.37 -6.16 9.70
CA ILE A 6 1.82 -5.40 8.53
C ILE A 6 0.67 -4.52 8.04
N LEU A 7 0.91 -3.21 7.96
CA LEU A 7 -0.01 -2.26 7.31
C LEU A 7 0.16 -2.34 5.79
N LEU A 8 -0.94 -2.35 5.05
CA LEU A 8 -0.97 -2.33 3.60
C LEU A 8 -1.65 -1.03 3.14
N SER A 9 -0.96 -0.27 2.30
CA SER A 9 -1.51 0.92 1.64
C SER A 9 -1.84 0.59 0.18
N ALA A 10 -3.13 0.67 -0.17
CA ALA A 10 -3.64 0.44 -1.53
C ALA A 10 -5.00 1.11 -1.71
N ARG A 11 -5.28 1.74 -2.86
CA ARG A 11 -6.58 2.39 -3.14
C ARG A 11 -7.78 1.44 -3.02
N THR A 12 -7.62 0.22 -3.51
CA THR A 12 -8.60 -0.86 -3.42
C THR A 12 -8.05 -1.98 -2.53
N GLN A 13 -8.92 -2.85 -2.03
CA GLN A 13 -8.50 -3.95 -1.17
C GLN A 13 -7.52 -4.87 -1.90
N PRO A 14 -6.26 -5.00 -1.43
CA PRO A 14 -5.20 -5.69 -2.15
C PRO A 14 -5.17 -7.18 -1.77
N THR A 15 -6.19 -7.94 -2.17
CA THR A 15 -6.40 -9.34 -1.75
C THR A 15 -5.17 -10.23 -1.95
N ALA A 16 -4.50 -10.16 -3.10
CA ALA A 16 -3.29 -10.94 -3.37
C ALA A 16 -2.14 -10.64 -2.37
N TYR A 17 -2.04 -9.40 -1.89
CA TYR A 17 -1.03 -9.02 -0.90
C TYR A 17 -1.44 -9.47 0.51
N ILE A 18 -2.73 -9.40 0.84
CA ILE A 18 -3.29 -9.93 2.09
C ILE A 18 -3.00 -11.44 2.16
N ASP A 19 -3.38 -12.19 1.13
CA ASP A 19 -3.19 -13.64 1.06
C ASP A 19 -1.71 -14.03 1.19
N ALA A 20 -0.81 -13.30 0.53
CA ALA A 20 0.63 -13.54 0.61
C ALA A 20 1.18 -13.35 2.04
N LEU A 21 0.75 -12.30 2.73
CA LEU A 21 1.20 -12.02 4.10
C LEU A 21 0.58 -12.99 5.11
N GLU A 22 -0.70 -13.29 4.98
CA GLU A 22 -1.38 -14.25 5.86
C GLU A 22 -0.84 -15.67 5.65
N GLY A 23 -0.49 -16.03 4.41
CA GLY A 23 0.12 -17.32 4.05
C GLY A 23 1.49 -17.57 4.70
N VAL A 24 2.23 -16.52 5.07
CA VAL A 24 3.48 -16.63 5.86
C VAL A 24 3.28 -16.37 7.36
N GLY A 25 2.02 -16.29 7.80
CA GLY A 25 1.66 -16.13 9.21
C GLY A 25 1.69 -14.70 9.73
N ALA A 26 1.76 -13.67 8.88
CA ALA A 26 1.60 -12.28 9.29
C ALA A 26 0.11 -11.90 9.46
N ALA A 27 -0.16 -10.80 10.16
CA ALA A 27 -1.47 -10.17 10.24
C ALA A 27 -1.49 -8.97 9.28
N ALA A 28 -2.22 -9.10 8.19
CA ALA A 28 -2.38 -8.05 7.19
C ALA A 28 -3.49 -7.07 7.62
N VAL A 29 -3.21 -5.76 7.60
CA VAL A 29 -4.21 -4.72 7.83
C VAL A 29 -4.20 -3.76 6.65
N TRP A 30 -5.27 -3.73 5.87
CA TRP A 30 -5.41 -2.81 4.75
C TRP A 30 -6.07 -1.50 5.18
N GLN A 31 -5.52 -0.37 4.71
CA GLN A 31 -6.10 0.95 4.92
C GLN A 31 -5.73 1.90 3.76
N TYR A 32 -6.67 2.78 3.39
CA TYR A 32 -6.41 3.88 2.47
C TYR A 32 -7.26 5.13 2.81
N PRO A 33 -6.64 6.31 3.01
CA PRO A 33 -5.20 6.51 3.19
C PRO A 33 -4.70 5.80 4.46
N PRO A 34 -3.42 5.36 4.51
CA PRO A 34 -2.88 4.70 5.68
C PRO A 34 -2.75 5.66 6.86
N THR A 35 -3.09 5.20 8.06
CA THR A 35 -2.75 5.85 9.33
C THR A 35 -1.57 5.12 9.94
N PHE A 36 -0.45 5.82 10.11
CA PHE A 36 0.75 5.26 10.72
C PHE A 36 0.64 5.26 12.24
N GLY A 37 1.23 4.25 12.87
CA GLY A 37 1.30 4.12 14.32
C GLY A 37 2.20 2.95 14.73
N ASP A 38 2.61 2.94 16.00
CA ASP A 38 3.56 1.97 16.56
C ASP A 38 2.95 0.57 16.73
N GLU A 39 1.65 0.40 16.47
CA GLU A 39 1.00 -0.91 16.50
C GLU A 39 1.37 -1.81 15.32
N TYR A 40 1.95 -1.25 14.25
CA TYR A 40 2.38 -1.99 13.07
C TYR A 40 3.88 -2.25 13.11
N ASP A 41 4.28 -3.46 12.76
CA ASP A 41 5.68 -3.88 12.68
C ASP A 41 6.30 -3.57 11.30
N GLY A 42 5.48 -3.18 10.32
CA GLY A 42 5.95 -2.83 8.97
C GLY A 42 4.84 -2.32 8.05
N LEU A 43 5.25 -1.82 6.88
CA LEU A 43 4.40 -1.27 5.84
C LEU A 43 4.70 -1.93 4.49
N VAL A 44 3.65 -2.28 3.76
CA VAL A 44 3.71 -2.67 2.34
C VAL A 44 2.96 -1.63 1.51
N LEU A 45 3.68 -1.04 0.56
CA LEU A 45 3.09 -0.20 -0.50
C LEU A 45 2.69 -1.13 -1.63
N CYS A 46 1.38 -1.35 -1.80
CA CYS A 46 0.89 -2.25 -2.84
C CYS A 46 1.05 -1.59 -4.22
N GLY A 47 1.03 -2.41 -5.27
CA GLY A 47 0.96 -1.92 -6.64
C GLY A 47 -0.31 -1.10 -6.89
N GLY A 48 -0.27 -0.25 -7.90
CA GLY A 48 -1.36 0.65 -8.24
C GLY A 48 -1.08 1.44 -9.51
N ALA A 49 -1.78 2.57 -9.65
CA ALA A 49 -1.57 3.53 -10.71
C ALA A 49 -0.22 4.26 -10.59
N ASP A 50 0.14 5.02 -11.62
CA ASP A 50 1.36 5.81 -11.62
C ASP A 50 1.31 6.93 -10.58
N ILE A 51 2.49 7.31 -10.10
CA ILE A 51 2.63 8.50 -9.25
C ILE A 51 2.49 9.73 -10.15
N ASP A 52 1.70 10.71 -9.69
CA ASP A 52 1.58 12.00 -10.37
C ASP A 52 2.96 12.67 -10.54
N PRO A 53 3.45 12.87 -11.78
CA PRO A 53 4.76 13.44 -12.06
C PRO A 53 4.88 14.90 -11.62
N THR A 54 3.76 15.61 -11.45
CA THR A 54 3.78 16.99 -10.94
C THR A 54 4.34 17.08 -9.51
N ARG A 55 4.27 16.00 -8.73
CA ARG A 55 4.93 15.88 -7.41
C ARG A 55 6.44 16.00 -7.48
N TYR A 56 7.02 15.80 -8.66
CA TYR A 56 8.44 15.91 -8.95
C TYR A 56 8.76 17.06 -9.92
N GLY A 57 7.77 17.91 -10.26
CA GLY A 57 7.95 19.04 -11.17
C GLY A 57 7.97 18.67 -12.66
N GLU A 58 7.48 17.48 -13.03
CA GLU A 58 7.49 16.97 -14.40
C GLU A 58 6.07 16.99 -15.03
N GLU A 59 6.01 17.03 -16.35
CA GLU A 59 4.75 16.96 -17.12
C GLU A 59 4.19 15.54 -17.19
N ILE A 60 2.88 15.41 -17.43
CA ILE A 60 2.22 14.10 -17.64
C ILE A 60 2.55 13.57 -19.04
N ASN A 61 3.60 12.76 -19.12
CA ASN A 61 4.06 12.12 -20.35
C ASN A 61 3.82 10.60 -20.34
N GLY A 62 2.56 10.21 -20.44
CA GLY A 62 2.15 8.80 -20.52
C GLY A 62 1.85 8.12 -19.19
N SER A 63 1.93 8.84 -18.08
CA SER A 63 1.44 8.35 -16.79
C SER A 63 -0.08 8.19 -16.80
N VAL A 64 -0.58 7.10 -16.19
CA VAL A 64 -1.99 6.72 -16.18
C VAL A 64 -2.52 6.50 -14.77
N GLY A 65 -3.84 6.69 -14.59
CA GLY A 65 -4.50 6.50 -13.30
C GLY A 65 -4.14 7.55 -12.25
N ILE A 66 -3.67 8.71 -12.70
CA ILE A 66 -3.56 9.91 -11.88
C ILE A 66 -4.94 10.56 -11.84
N ASP A 67 -5.54 10.64 -10.64
CA ASP A 67 -6.78 11.38 -10.47
C ASP A 67 -6.48 12.88 -10.59
N ALA A 68 -7.39 13.62 -11.24
CA ALA A 68 -7.38 15.08 -11.26
C ALA A 68 -7.86 15.68 -9.93
#